data_AF-A0A173R9H8-F1
#
_entry.id   AF-A0A173R9H8-F1
#
_cell.length_a   1.000
_cell.length_b   1.000
_cell.length_c   1.000
_cell.angle_alpha   90.00
_cell.angle_beta   90.00
_cell.angle_gamma   90.00
#
_symmetry.space_group_name_H-M   'P 1'
#
loop_
_entity.id
_entity.type
_entity.pdbx_description
1 polymer ?
#
loop_
_entity_poly.entity_id
_entity_poly.type
_entity_poly.pdbx_seq_one_letter_code
_entity_poly.pdbx_strand_id
1 'polypeptide(L)'
;MQHQVVELECPGCAAIITTGTKTCPYCFRPIVITSFNSISDFSSRDLNKQANVYKKAMADHPDDGILNTSLAFCYLKLKLYDNAISCFEKALEDNFEDSEICFYAAVALLKGKKAFLTSRPVINKIEEYLNAAIMIEPRGIYYYFWAYIKYDYYYRKHFRSTPDYQELLETASSSGYSEYDVHNLFDLLEVKKPDAMR
;
A
#
# COMPACT_ATOMS: atom_id res chain seq x y z
N MET A 1 5.92 2.91 20.93
CA MET A 1 5.45 1.99 21.99
C MET A 1 6.20 0.67 21.83
N GLN A 2 6.40 -0.13 22.89
CA GLN A 2 7.00 -1.46 22.71
C GLN A 2 5.95 -2.36 22.06
N HIS A 3 6.17 -2.78 20.81
CA HIS A 3 5.26 -3.70 20.14
C HIS A 3 5.19 -5.01 20.92
N GLN A 4 3.96 -5.46 21.23
CA GLN A 4 3.75 -6.75 21.87
C GLN A 4 4.08 -7.85 20.85
N VAL A 5 4.95 -8.77 21.25
CA VAL A 5 5.24 -9.95 20.42
C VAL A 5 4.05 -10.89 20.50
N VAL A 6 3.35 -11.09 19.38
CA VAL A 6 2.14 -11.93 19.26
C VAL A 6 2.53 -13.28 18.68
N GLU A 7 2.02 -14.36 19.26
CA GLU A 7 2.21 -15.73 18.76
C GLU A 7 1.36 -15.98 17.51
N LEU A 8 1.94 -16.63 16.51
CA LEU A 8 1.33 -16.94 15.22
C LEU A 8 1.64 -18.39 14.82
N GLU A 9 0.82 -18.93 13.93
CA GLU A 9 1.07 -20.20 13.26
C GLU A 9 1.53 -19.94 11.82
N CYS A 10 2.66 -20.52 11.40
CA CYS A 10 3.15 -20.35 10.05
C CYS A 10 2.16 -20.90 9.01
N PRO A 11 1.66 -20.08 8.06
CA PRO A 11 0.68 -20.55 7.07
C PRO A 11 1.24 -21.52 6.02
N GLY A 12 2.56 -21.73 5.99
CA GLY A 12 3.25 -22.69 5.13
C GLY A 12 3.48 -24.04 5.78
N CYS A 13 4.07 -24.06 6.99
CA CYS A 13 4.53 -25.27 7.66
C CYS A 13 3.91 -25.54 9.04
N ALA A 14 2.95 -24.71 9.49
CA ALA A 14 2.30 -24.80 10.80
C ALA A 14 3.23 -24.66 12.02
N ALA A 15 4.49 -24.25 11.82
CA ALA A 15 5.39 -23.96 12.94
C ALA A 15 4.86 -22.79 13.79
N ILE A 16 4.97 -22.92 15.11
CA ILE A 16 4.70 -21.82 16.05
C ILE A 16 5.82 -20.79 15.92
N ILE A 17 5.42 -19.54 15.71
CA ILE A 17 6.28 -18.40 15.40
C ILE A 17 5.67 -17.15 16.04
N THR A 18 6.29 -15.98 15.87
CA THR A 18 5.76 -14.73 16.43
C THR A 18 5.87 -13.55 15.47
N THR A 19 5.20 -12.44 15.76
CA THR A 19 5.39 -11.15 15.05
C THR A 19 6.81 -10.60 15.18
N GLY A 20 7.64 -11.12 16.10
CA GLY A 20 9.07 -10.81 16.16
C GLY A 20 9.88 -11.47 15.03
N THR A 21 9.33 -12.52 14.38
CA THR A 21 9.99 -13.22 13.27
C THR A 21 9.46 -12.72 11.93
N LYS A 22 10.28 -11.99 11.16
CA LYS A 22 9.90 -11.50 9.82
C LYS A 22 9.66 -12.64 8.82
N THR A 23 10.51 -13.66 8.87
CA THR A 23 10.45 -14.84 8.01
C THR A 23 10.44 -16.11 8.86
N CYS A 24 9.68 -17.11 8.43
CA CYS A 24 9.64 -18.39 9.12
C CYS A 24 11.02 -19.07 9.06
N PRO A 25 11.61 -19.51 10.18
CA PRO A 25 12.93 -20.15 10.18
C PRO A 25 12.95 -21.54 9.53
N TYR A 26 11.77 -22.15 9.30
CA TYR A 26 11.66 -23.50 8.77
C TYR A 26 11.36 -23.55 7.27
N CYS A 27 10.45 -22.71 6.79
CA CYS A 27 10.04 -22.70 5.38
C CYS A 27 10.36 -21.39 4.65
N PHE A 28 11.04 -20.45 5.31
CA PHE A 28 11.48 -19.15 4.78
C PHE A 28 10.35 -18.24 4.27
N ARG A 29 9.10 -18.62 4.51
CA ARG A 29 7.94 -17.83 4.12
C ARG A 29 7.89 -16.51 4.92
N PRO A 30 7.61 -15.37 4.28
CA PRO A 30 7.30 -14.12 4.97
C PRO A 30 6.16 -14.32 5.97
N ILE A 31 6.37 -13.88 7.21
CA ILE A 31 5.43 -13.94 8.32
C ILE A 31 4.94 -12.55 8.66
N VAL A 32 5.86 -11.60 8.79
CA VAL A 32 5.53 -10.18 8.88
C VAL A 32 5.83 -9.57 7.53
N ILE A 33 4.80 -9.00 6.90
CA ILE A 33 4.93 -8.39 5.58
C ILE A 33 5.34 -6.94 5.79
N THR A 34 6.66 -6.71 5.89
CA THR A 34 7.22 -5.37 6.08
C THR A 34 7.36 -4.59 4.78
N SER A 35 7.23 -5.24 3.63
CA SER A 35 7.19 -4.60 2.33
C SER A 35 6.27 -5.38 1.42
N PHE A 36 5.48 -4.66 0.63
CA PHE A 36 4.50 -5.25 -0.27
C PHE A 36 5.11 -6.19 -1.32
N ASN A 37 6.38 -5.96 -1.71
CA ASN A 37 7.09 -6.81 -2.66
C ASN A 37 7.36 -8.22 -2.12
N SER A 38 7.40 -8.41 -0.79
CA SER A 38 7.64 -9.74 -0.20
C SER A 38 6.52 -10.75 -0.49
N ILE A 39 5.37 -10.29 -0.97
CA ILE A 39 4.22 -11.12 -1.34
C ILE A 39 3.87 -11.00 -2.83
N SER A 40 4.81 -10.55 -3.68
CA SER A 40 4.60 -10.45 -5.13
C SER A 40 4.15 -11.77 -5.74
N ASP A 41 4.76 -12.86 -5.31
CA ASP A 41 4.63 -14.19 -5.91
C ASP A 41 3.55 -15.06 -5.23
N PHE A 42 2.88 -14.52 -4.21
CA PHE A 42 1.89 -15.28 -3.46
C PHE A 42 0.62 -15.50 -4.29
N SER A 43 0.16 -16.75 -4.36
CA SER A 43 -1.14 -17.06 -4.97
C SER A 43 -2.29 -16.54 -4.10
N SER A 44 -3.49 -16.44 -4.66
CA SER A 44 -4.70 -16.10 -3.87
C SER A 44 -4.92 -17.08 -2.71
N ARG A 45 -4.54 -18.35 -2.86
CA ARG A 45 -4.61 -19.35 -1.79
C ARG A 45 -3.63 -19.01 -0.66
N ASP A 46 -2.41 -18.61 -1.02
CA ASP A 46 -1.36 -18.25 -0.07
C ASP A 46 -1.73 -17.00 0.73
N LEU A 47 -2.25 -15.97 0.05
CA LEU A 47 -2.73 -14.74 0.66
C LEU A 47 -3.91 -15.00 1.62
N ASN A 48 -4.86 -15.86 1.23
CA ASN A 48 -5.98 -16.21 2.11
C ASN A 48 -5.52 -16.97 3.37
N LYS A 49 -4.57 -17.91 3.24
CA LYS A 49 -3.98 -18.58 4.40
C LYS A 49 -3.31 -17.58 5.33
N GLN A 50 -2.51 -16.66 4.77
CA GLN A 50 -1.82 -15.63 5.52
C GLN A 50 -2.81 -14.71 6.27
N ALA A 51 -3.81 -14.20 5.55
CA ALA A 51 -4.84 -13.33 6.12
C ALA A 51 -5.63 -14.02 7.24
N ASN A 52 -5.87 -15.33 7.15
CA ASN A 52 -6.53 -16.09 8.20
C ASN A 52 -5.69 -16.22 9.47
N VAL A 53 -4.36 -16.34 9.35
CA VAL A 53 -3.45 -16.34 10.51
C VAL A 53 -3.53 -15.00 11.23
N TYR A 54 -3.43 -13.87 10.51
CA TYR A 54 -3.52 -12.55 11.12
C TYR A 54 -4.89 -12.29 11.76
N LYS A 55 -5.99 -12.64 11.08
CA LYS A 55 -7.35 -12.49 11.63
C LYS A 55 -7.56 -13.25 12.94
N LYS A 56 -6.98 -14.45 13.07
CA LYS A 56 -7.04 -15.21 14.33
C LYS A 56 -6.30 -14.47 15.45
N ALA A 57 -5.09 -14.00 15.18
CA ALA A 57 -4.29 -13.25 16.15
C ALA A 57 -4.92 -11.91 16.55
N MET A 58 -5.59 -11.24 15.62
CA MET A 58 -6.30 -9.99 15.86
C MET A 58 -7.55 -10.15 16.73
N ALA A 59 -8.03 -11.37 17.00
CA ALA A 59 -9.12 -11.58 17.95
C ALA A 59 -8.73 -11.10 19.35
N ASP A 60 -7.46 -11.28 19.72
CA ASP A 60 -6.90 -10.85 21.01
C ASP A 60 -6.10 -9.54 20.90
N HIS A 61 -5.60 -9.21 19.70
CA HIS A 61 -4.75 -8.04 19.43
C HIS A 61 -5.26 -7.19 18.26
N PRO A 62 -6.46 -6.57 18.36
CA PRO A 62 -7.13 -5.90 17.23
C PRO A 62 -6.43 -4.63 16.72
N ASP A 63 -5.58 -4.03 17.53
CA ASP A 63 -4.92 -2.73 17.27
C ASP A 63 -3.40 -2.87 17.09
N ASP A 64 -2.90 -4.11 16.93
CA ASP A 64 -1.47 -4.33 16.64
C ASP A 64 -1.13 -3.82 15.22
N GLY A 65 -0.22 -2.85 15.13
CA GLY A 65 0.13 -2.20 13.85
C GLY A 65 0.79 -3.15 12.85
N ILE A 66 1.56 -4.15 13.32
CA ILE A 66 2.25 -5.13 12.47
C ILE A 66 1.24 -6.07 11.81
N LEU A 67 0.29 -6.58 12.59
CA LEU A 67 -0.79 -7.43 12.09
C LEU A 67 -1.71 -6.66 11.14
N ASN A 68 -2.09 -5.43 11.50
CA ASN A 68 -2.91 -4.57 10.65
C ASN A 68 -2.23 -4.27 9.31
N THR A 69 -0.94 -3.90 9.33
CA THR A 69 -0.16 -3.67 8.10
C THR A 69 -0.08 -4.91 7.23
N SER A 70 0.29 -6.05 7.82
CA SER A 70 0.46 -7.30 7.08
C SER A 70 -0.86 -7.81 6.49
N LEU A 71 -1.96 -7.66 7.23
CA LEU A 71 -3.30 -8.02 6.75
C LEU A 71 -3.79 -7.06 5.66
N ALA A 72 -3.52 -5.76 5.78
CA ALA A 72 -3.86 -4.77 4.76
C ALA A 72 -3.21 -5.09 3.42
N PHE A 73 -1.92 -5.46 3.40
CA PHE A 73 -1.23 -5.88 2.19
C PHE A 73 -1.84 -7.14 1.57
N CYS A 74 -2.23 -8.12 2.38
CA CYS A 74 -2.94 -9.30 1.88
C CYS A 74 -4.27 -8.91 1.23
N TYR A 75 -5.07 -8.04 1.89
CA TYR A 75 -6.34 -7.58 1.35
C TYR A 75 -6.18 -6.75 0.08
N LEU A 76 -5.15 -5.91 0.00
CA LEU A 76 -4.86 -5.12 -1.19
C LEU A 76 -4.53 -6.02 -2.38
N LYS A 77 -3.64 -7.02 -2.21
CA LYS A 77 -3.35 -8.02 -3.26
C LYS A 77 -4.59 -8.84 -3.66
N LEU A 78 -5.48 -9.10 -2.72
CA LEU A 78 -6.77 -9.78 -2.97
C LEU A 78 -7.85 -8.84 -3.54
N LYS A 79 -7.55 -7.56 -3.77
CA LYS A 79 -8.48 -6.52 -4.24
C LYS A 79 -9.68 -6.29 -3.30
N LEU A 80 -9.53 -6.65 -2.03
CA LEU A 80 -10.52 -6.40 -0.97
C LEU A 80 -10.29 -5.00 -0.38
N TYR A 81 -10.49 -3.97 -1.21
CA TYR A 81 -10.04 -2.61 -0.94
C TYR A 81 -10.60 -2.00 0.36
N ASP A 82 -11.88 -2.21 0.66
CA ASP A 82 -12.50 -1.66 1.89
C ASP A 82 -11.88 -2.25 3.16
N ASN A 83 -11.59 -3.55 3.16
CA ASN A 83 -10.89 -4.19 4.27
C ASN A 83 -9.44 -3.72 4.36
N ALA A 84 -8.77 -3.54 3.22
CA ALA A 84 -7.40 -3.01 3.18
C ALA A 84 -7.31 -1.60 3.77
N ILE A 85 -8.22 -0.70 3.36
CA ILE A 85 -8.30 0.68 3.87
C ILE A 85 -8.48 0.69 5.39
N SER A 86 -9.42 -0.09 5.92
CA SER A 86 -9.67 -0.16 7.37
C SER A 86 -8.44 -0.65 8.14
N CYS A 87 -7.72 -1.66 7.63
CA CYS A 87 -6.49 -2.13 8.25
C CYS A 87 -5.35 -1.12 8.14
N PHE A 88 -5.20 -0.41 7.02
CA PHE A 88 -4.19 0.65 6.88
C PHE A 88 -4.45 1.81 7.84
N GLU A 89 -5.70 2.23 8.02
CA GLU A 89 -6.06 3.30 8.97
C GLU A 89 -5.65 2.92 10.40
N LYS A 90 -5.96 1.71 10.85
CA LYS A 90 -5.50 1.18 12.15
C LYS A 90 -3.97 1.10 12.24
N ALA A 91 -3.30 0.69 11.18
CA ALA A 91 -1.84 0.60 11.17
C ALA A 91 -1.17 1.97 11.32
N LEU A 92 -1.74 3.01 10.70
CA LEU A 92 -1.24 4.39 10.80
C LEU A 92 -1.43 5.01 12.19
N GLU A 93 -2.38 4.50 12.98
CA GLU A 93 -2.54 4.91 14.39
C GLU A 93 -1.36 4.45 15.28
N ASP A 94 -0.76 3.29 14.97
CA ASP A 94 0.36 2.70 15.73
C ASP A 94 1.73 3.12 15.15
N ASN A 95 1.85 3.21 13.81
CA ASN A 95 3.09 3.55 13.12
C ASN A 95 2.88 4.62 12.05
N PHE A 96 3.01 5.88 12.45
CA PHE A 96 2.85 7.04 11.57
C PHE A 96 4.08 7.34 10.70
N GLU A 97 5.19 6.60 10.87
CA GLU A 97 6.47 6.86 10.18
C GLU A 97 6.75 5.88 9.02
N ASP A 98 5.78 5.07 8.62
CA ASP A 98 5.93 4.15 7.49
C ASP A 98 5.34 4.76 6.20
N SER A 99 6.24 5.15 5.30
CA SER A 99 5.87 5.77 4.01
C SER A 99 5.13 4.80 3.09
N GLU A 100 5.40 3.49 3.17
CA GLU A 100 4.74 2.47 2.34
C GLU A 100 3.29 2.30 2.75
N ILE A 101 2.97 2.33 4.04
CA ILE A 101 1.59 2.26 4.52
C ILE A 101 0.75 3.39 3.94
N CYS A 102 1.25 4.63 3.99
CA CYS A 102 0.59 5.79 3.39
C CYS A 102 0.39 5.62 1.87
N PHE A 103 1.45 5.20 1.17
CA PHE A 103 1.40 4.99 -0.28
C PHE A 103 0.37 3.92 -0.68
N TYR A 104 0.37 2.76 -0.03
CA TYR A 104 -0.55 1.67 -0.37
C TYR A 104 -1.99 1.96 0.11
N ALA A 105 -2.19 2.74 1.17
CA ALA A 105 -3.51 3.25 1.54
C ALA A 105 -4.07 4.18 0.44
N ALA A 106 -3.24 5.06 -0.12
CA ALA A 106 -3.61 5.90 -1.26
C ALA A 106 -3.98 5.08 -2.50
N VAL A 107 -3.22 4.01 -2.80
CA VAL A 107 -3.56 3.05 -3.87
C VAL A 107 -4.91 2.38 -3.60
N ALA A 108 -5.14 1.90 -2.38
CA ALA A 108 -6.37 1.20 -2.00
C ALA A 108 -7.62 2.09 -2.14
N LEU A 109 -7.50 3.40 -1.84
CA LEU A 109 -8.59 4.37 -1.96
C LEU A 109 -9.12 4.53 -3.40
N LEU A 110 -8.31 4.26 -4.43
CA LEU A 110 -8.79 4.27 -5.82
C LEU A 110 -9.65 3.06 -6.19
N LYS A 111 -9.60 1.97 -5.41
CA LYS A 111 -10.43 0.77 -5.57
C LYS A 111 -10.43 0.18 -6.98
N GLY A 112 -9.28 0.21 -7.66
CA GLY A 112 -9.15 -0.27 -9.04
C GLY A 112 -9.89 0.56 -10.09
N LYS A 113 -10.20 1.84 -9.78
CA LYS A 113 -10.90 2.75 -10.68
C LYS A 113 -10.00 3.91 -11.08
N LYS A 114 -10.25 4.46 -12.27
CA LYS A 114 -9.60 5.68 -12.75
C LYS A 114 -9.87 6.84 -11.78
N ALA A 115 -8.84 7.63 -11.48
CA ALA A 115 -8.97 8.77 -10.59
C ALA A 115 -10.04 9.75 -11.08
N PHE A 116 -10.19 9.90 -12.41
CA PHE A 116 -11.25 10.69 -13.05
C PHE A 116 -12.66 10.40 -12.51
N LEU A 117 -12.97 9.14 -12.15
CA LEU A 117 -14.29 8.71 -11.68
C LEU A 117 -14.48 8.80 -10.16
N THR A 118 -13.41 9.14 -9.43
CA THR A 118 -13.40 9.18 -7.97
C THR A 118 -13.97 10.50 -7.45
N SER A 119 -14.57 10.49 -6.25
CA SER A 119 -15.13 11.70 -5.64
C SER A 119 -14.04 12.64 -5.12
N ARG A 120 -14.33 13.95 -5.04
CA ARG A 120 -13.36 14.94 -4.56
C ARG A 120 -12.82 14.64 -3.15
N PRO A 121 -13.65 14.24 -2.15
CA PRO A 121 -13.14 13.92 -0.82
C PRO A 121 -12.13 12.78 -0.83
N VAL A 122 -12.37 11.74 -1.64
CA VAL A 122 -11.44 10.60 -1.75
C VAL A 122 -10.15 11.02 -2.44
N ILE A 123 -10.22 11.86 -3.50
CA ILE A 123 -9.02 12.42 -4.14
C ILE A 123 -8.19 13.26 -3.18
N ASN A 124 -8.82 14.10 -2.37
CA ASN A 124 -8.11 14.88 -1.35
C ASN A 124 -7.40 13.96 -0.35
N LYS A 125 -8.08 12.93 0.15
CA LYS A 125 -7.49 11.94 1.08
C LYS A 125 -6.33 11.15 0.44
N ILE A 126 -6.43 10.81 -0.84
CA ILE A 126 -5.33 10.20 -1.60
C ILE A 126 -4.11 11.14 -1.62
N GLU A 127 -4.32 12.42 -1.93
CA GLU A 127 -3.24 13.41 -1.93
C GLU A 127 -2.65 13.64 -0.53
N GLU A 128 -3.47 13.62 0.52
CA GLU A 128 -3.00 13.72 1.91
C GLU A 128 -2.05 12.57 2.25
N TYR A 129 -2.43 11.32 1.92
CA TYR A 129 -1.55 10.17 2.14
C TYR A 129 -0.28 10.21 1.27
N LEU A 130 -0.37 10.66 0.02
CA LEU A 130 0.82 10.80 -0.82
C LEU A 130 1.78 11.86 -0.29
N ASN A 131 1.26 13.00 0.17
CA ASN A 131 2.08 14.04 0.79
C ASN A 131 2.72 13.56 2.09
N ALA A 132 1.99 12.81 2.92
CA ALA A 132 2.53 12.19 4.12
C ALA A 132 3.66 11.20 3.77
N ALA A 133 3.45 10.32 2.79
CA ALA A 133 4.46 9.37 2.32
C ALA A 133 5.73 10.09 1.84
N ILE A 134 5.58 11.15 1.05
CA ILE A 134 6.69 11.96 0.53
C ILE A 134 7.45 12.68 1.65
N MET A 135 6.74 13.19 2.66
CA MET A 135 7.35 13.87 3.80
C MET A 135 8.20 12.92 4.65
N ILE A 136 7.74 11.68 4.81
CA ILE A 136 8.49 10.62 5.50
C ILE A 136 9.68 10.18 4.66
N GLU A 137 9.45 9.86 3.38
CA GLU A 137 10.47 9.38 2.47
C GLU A 137 10.18 9.81 1.01
N PRO A 138 10.99 10.71 0.43
CA PRO A 138 10.73 11.25 -0.90
C PRO A 138 11.19 10.27 -2.00
N ARG A 139 10.37 9.26 -2.31
CA ARG A 139 10.61 8.32 -3.41
C ARG A 139 10.01 8.81 -4.73
N GLY A 140 10.72 8.67 -5.84
CA GLY A 140 10.25 9.10 -7.17
C GLY A 140 8.89 8.51 -7.58
N ILE A 141 8.63 7.24 -7.23
CA ILE A 141 7.34 6.59 -7.53
C ILE A 141 6.15 7.23 -6.79
N TYR A 142 6.37 7.86 -5.64
CA TYR A 142 5.30 8.57 -4.90
C TYR A 142 4.88 9.84 -5.65
N TYR A 143 5.86 10.63 -6.10
CA TYR A 143 5.62 11.79 -6.95
C TYR A 143 4.97 11.38 -8.28
N TYR A 144 5.40 10.27 -8.88
CA TYR A 144 4.81 9.75 -10.11
C TYR A 144 3.34 9.39 -9.92
N PHE A 145 3.00 8.72 -8.82
CA PHE A 145 1.60 8.41 -8.52
C PHE A 145 0.77 9.68 -8.28
N TRP A 146 1.33 10.67 -7.56
CA TRP A 146 0.68 11.96 -7.38
C TRP A 146 0.46 12.69 -8.71
N ALA A 147 1.44 12.64 -9.62
CA ALA A 147 1.31 13.17 -10.98
C ALA A 147 0.15 12.50 -11.73
N TYR A 148 -0.03 11.17 -11.59
CA TYR A 148 -1.17 10.48 -12.19
C TYR A 148 -2.51 10.99 -11.64
N ILE A 149 -2.61 11.23 -10.33
CA ILE A 149 -3.81 11.83 -9.72
C ILE A 149 -4.08 13.22 -10.31
N LYS A 150 -3.04 14.08 -10.38
CA LYS A 150 -3.16 15.42 -10.99
C LYS A 150 -3.58 15.36 -12.45
N TYR A 151 -2.98 14.47 -13.24
CA TYR A 151 -3.30 14.29 -14.64
C TYR A 151 -4.74 13.80 -14.83
N ASP A 152 -5.08 12.65 -14.23
CA ASP A 152 -6.32 11.94 -14.56
C ASP A 152 -7.54 12.61 -13.91
N TYR A 153 -7.40 13.22 -12.72
CA TYR A 153 -8.50 13.92 -12.07
C TYR A 153 -8.59 15.42 -12.41
N TYR A 154 -7.49 16.17 -12.32
CA TYR A 154 -7.55 17.64 -12.45
C TYR A 154 -7.40 18.09 -13.90
N TYR A 155 -6.31 17.70 -14.56
CA TYR A 155 -6.01 18.15 -15.92
C TYR A 155 -7.11 17.73 -16.91
N ARG A 156 -7.53 16.46 -16.88
CA ARG A 156 -8.63 15.96 -17.74
C ARG A 156 -10.00 16.60 -17.46
N LYS A 157 -10.20 17.20 -16.27
CA LYS A 157 -11.42 17.94 -15.91
C LYS A 157 -11.25 19.46 -16.03
N HIS A 158 -10.10 19.92 -16.52
CA HIS A 158 -9.75 21.34 -16.62
C HIS A 158 -9.76 22.07 -15.27
N PHE A 159 -9.51 21.36 -14.17
CA PHE A 159 -9.30 21.97 -12.86
C PHE A 159 -7.86 22.44 -12.76
N ARG A 160 -7.67 23.61 -12.14
CA ARG A 160 -6.35 24.11 -11.77
C ARG A 160 -5.89 23.41 -10.50
N SER A 161 -4.62 23.00 -10.48
CA SER A 161 -3.95 22.43 -9.32
C SER A 161 -2.50 22.87 -9.31
N THR A 162 -1.94 23.06 -8.13
CA THR A 162 -0.51 23.35 -7.91
C THR A 162 0.02 22.39 -6.83
N PRO A 163 1.11 21.64 -7.09
CA PRO A 163 1.79 21.53 -8.38
C PRO A 163 0.88 20.89 -9.44
N ASP A 164 1.21 21.14 -10.72
CA ASP A 164 0.56 20.42 -11.82
C ASP A 164 1.19 19.05 -12.04
N TYR A 165 0.64 18.26 -12.98
CA TYR A 165 1.14 16.91 -13.21
C TYR A 165 2.51 16.89 -13.91
N GLN A 166 2.88 17.93 -14.66
CA GLN A 166 4.16 18.00 -15.38
C GLN A 166 5.28 18.31 -14.40
N GLU A 167 5.08 19.29 -13.51
CA GLU A 167 6.00 19.62 -12.42
C GLU A 167 6.27 18.40 -11.52
N LEU A 168 5.23 17.61 -11.23
CA LEU A 168 5.36 16.37 -10.45
C LEU A 168 6.10 15.27 -11.21
N LEU A 169 5.93 15.15 -12.53
CA LEU A 169 6.70 14.18 -13.34
C LEU A 169 8.17 14.54 -13.42
N GLU A 170 8.50 15.82 -13.54
CA GLU A 170 9.89 16.31 -13.47
C GLU A 170 10.50 15.99 -12.10
N THR A 171 9.76 16.27 -11.02
CA THR A 171 10.17 15.96 -9.65
C THR A 171 10.35 14.45 -9.46
N ALA A 172 9.43 13.62 -9.97
CA ALA A 172 9.52 12.17 -9.93
C ALA A 172 10.79 11.67 -10.64
N SER A 173 11.07 12.22 -11.82
CA SER A 173 12.24 11.85 -12.62
C SER A 173 13.55 12.24 -11.93
N SER A 174 13.59 13.42 -11.30
CA SER A 174 14.76 13.87 -10.51
C SER A 174 14.98 13.04 -9.24
N SER A 175 13.90 12.53 -8.64
CA SER A 175 13.95 11.69 -7.43
C SER A 175 14.23 10.20 -7.74
N GLY A 176 14.14 9.80 -9.01
CA GLY A 176 14.44 8.46 -9.49
C GLY A 176 13.32 7.44 -9.30
N TYR A 177 12.94 6.77 -10.38
CA TYR A 177 12.10 5.57 -10.41
C TYR A 177 12.47 4.71 -11.63
N SER A 178 12.19 3.42 -11.58
CA SER A 178 12.39 2.51 -12.72
C SER A 178 11.11 2.31 -13.53
N GLU A 179 11.23 1.89 -14.80
CA GLU A 179 10.07 1.49 -15.60
C GLU A 179 9.28 0.33 -14.95
N TYR A 180 9.98 -0.54 -14.22
CA TYR A 180 9.38 -1.62 -13.45
C TYR A 180 8.48 -1.09 -12.33
N ASP A 181 8.90 -0.04 -11.62
CA ASP A 181 8.08 0.60 -10.58
C ASP A 181 6.79 1.18 -11.16
N VAL A 182 6.89 1.83 -12.32
CA VAL A 182 5.73 2.38 -13.02
C VAL A 182 4.79 1.27 -13.48
N HIS A 183 5.32 0.18 -14.03
CA HIS A 183 4.51 -0.97 -14.42
C HIS A 183 3.75 -1.55 -13.21
N ASN A 184 4.45 -1.81 -12.11
CA ASN A 184 3.85 -2.34 -10.88
C ASN A 184 2.79 -1.41 -10.31
N LEU A 185 3.03 -0.09 -10.34
CA LEU A 185 2.05 0.90 -9.89
C LEU A 185 0.76 0.78 -10.71
N PHE A 186 0.82 0.77 -12.04
CA PHE A 186 -0.39 0.69 -12.85
C PHE A 186 -1.10 -0.66 -12.78
N ASP A 187 -0.35 -1.75 -12.58
CA ASP A 187 -0.92 -3.06 -12.30
C ASP A 187 -1.69 -3.03 -10.97
N LEU A 188 -1.12 -2.42 -9.92
CA LEU A 188 -1.80 -2.25 -8.63
C LEU A 188 -3.04 -1.37 -8.69
N LEU A 189 -2.97 -0.30 -9.48
CA LEU A 189 -4.07 0.62 -9.70
C LEU A 189 -5.19 0.02 -10.57
N GLU A 190 -4.92 -1.10 -11.26
CA GLU A 190 -5.85 -1.78 -12.19
C GLU A 190 -6.34 -0.84 -13.31
N VAL A 191 -5.48 0.08 -13.74
CA VAL A 191 -5.78 1.07 -14.79
C VAL A 191 -4.64 1.16 -15.78
N LYS A 192 -4.98 1.42 -17.05
CA LYS A 192 -3.97 1.62 -18.09
C LYS A 192 -3.22 2.93 -17.87
N LYS A 193 -1.89 2.87 -17.95
CA LYS A 193 -1.01 4.04 -17.98
C LYS A 193 -1.42 5.00 -19.11
N PRO A 194 -1.66 6.29 -18.83
CA PRO A 194 -1.92 7.28 -19.87
C PRO A 194 -0.70 7.51 -20.77
N ASP A 195 -0.90 7.63 -22.08
CA ASP A 195 0.17 7.91 -23.05
C ASP A 195 0.89 9.24 -22.81
N ALA A 196 0.19 10.21 -22.21
CA ALA A 196 0.72 11.52 -21.89
C ALA A 196 1.69 11.51 -20.68
N MET A 197 1.76 10.40 -19.94
CA MET A 197 2.67 10.21 -18.80
C MET A 197 3.84 9.32 -19.21
N ARG A 198 4.69 9.82 -20.11
CA ARG A 198 5.94 9.16 -20.52
C ARG A 198 7.13 9.91 -19.94
#